data_AF-A0A915KVT8-F1
#
_entry.id   AF-A0A915KVT8-F1
#
_cell.length_a   1.000
_cell.length_b   1.000
_cell.length_c   1.000
_cell.angle_alpha   90.00
_cell.angle_beta   90.00
_cell.angle_gamma   90.00
#
_symmetry.space_group_name_H-M   'P 1'
#
loop_
_entity.id
_entity.type
_entity.pdbx_description
1 polymer ?
#
loop_
_entity_poly.entity_id
_entity_poly.type
_entity_poly.pdbx_seq_one_letter_code
_entity_poly.pdbx_strand_id
1 'polypeptide(L)'
;MTNRESRHLKINGLSENSTEESILNYFANFGKVQKIEFLNDEKSAAVVSFMDLRSAANAVSRDRHDLKSQTAPLKVCYFESMTSAVAVDNSDNNSSDKQSQQQHPQRKPVNHKG
;
A
#
# COMPACT_ATOMS: atom_id res chain seq x y z
N MET A 1 0.91 -8.42 9.63
CA MET A 1 1.53 -7.09 9.41
C MET A 1 0.63 -6.33 8.45
N THR A 2 -0.20 -5.43 8.96
CA THR A 2 -1.07 -4.58 8.13
C THR A 2 -0.19 -3.55 7.43
N ASN A 3 0.04 -3.74 6.14
CA ASN A 3 0.87 -2.84 5.35
C ASN A 3 0.06 -1.56 5.09
N ARG A 4 0.23 -0.54 5.95
CA ARG A 4 -0.49 0.73 5.84
C ARG A 4 0.07 1.51 4.66
N GLU A 5 -0.80 2.01 3.79
CA GLU A 5 -0.37 2.81 2.65
C GLU A 5 0.32 4.09 3.13
N SER A 6 1.45 4.41 2.50
CA SER A 6 2.33 5.52 2.87
C SER A 6 2.93 6.16 1.62
N ARG A 7 3.30 7.45 1.72
CA ARG A 7 4.07 8.15 0.66
C ARG A 7 5.52 7.69 0.58
N HIS A 8 5.98 6.95 1.58
CA HIS A 8 7.34 6.45 1.68
C HIS A 8 7.35 4.98 1.33
N LEU A 9 8.25 4.61 0.43
CA LEU A 9 8.42 3.23 -0.04
C LEU A 9 9.83 2.76 0.28
N LYS A 10 9.96 1.58 0.88
CA LYS A 10 11.24 0.86 0.98
C LYS A 10 11.39 -0.03 -0.24
N ILE A 11 12.49 0.18 -0.95
CA ILE A 11 12.90 -0.62 -2.10
C ILE A 11 13.99 -1.58 -1.62
N ASN A 12 13.86 -2.86 -1.96
CA ASN A 12 14.86 -3.88 -1.67
C ASN A 12 15.28 -4.59 -2.96
N GLY A 13 16.48 -5.15 -3.00
CA GLY A 13 17.02 -5.84 -4.17
C GLY A 13 17.64 -4.91 -5.20
N LEU A 14 18.01 -3.69 -4.81
CA LEU A 14 18.77 -2.78 -5.68
C LEU A 14 20.12 -3.39 -6.07
N SER A 15 20.55 -3.12 -7.29
CA SER A 15 21.88 -3.51 -7.77
C SER A 15 22.95 -2.66 -7.09
N GLU A 16 24.14 -3.19 -6.89
CA GLU A 16 25.28 -2.43 -6.36
C GLU A 16 25.66 -1.22 -7.23
N ASN A 17 25.25 -1.23 -8.50
CA ASN A 17 25.45 -0.13 -9.45
C ASN A 17 24.29 0.89 -9.46
N SER A 18 23.24 0.69 -8.67
CA SER A 18 22.08 1.59 -8.65
C SER A 18 22.46 2.93 -8.01
N THR A 19 22.42 4.00 -8.81
CA THR A 19 22.66 5.37 -8.34
C THR A 19 21.37 6.07 -7.94
N GLU A 20 21.48 7.14 -7.15
CA GLU A 20 20.34 7.99 -6.79
C GLU A 20 19.59 8.48 -8.03
N GLU A 21 20.33 8.91 -9.05
CA GLU A 21 19.79 9.39 -10.32
C GLU A 21 19.00 8.29 -11.06
N SER A 22 19.51 7.06 -11.09
CA SER A 22 18.81 5.93 -11.72
C SER A 22 17.49 5.61 -11.02
N ILE A 23 17.50 5.63 -9.68
CA ILE A 23 16.32 5.40 -8.84
C ILE A 23 15.33 6.55 -9.05
N LEU A 24 15.80 7.80 -9.01
CA LEU A 24 14.98 8.99 -9.24
C LEU A 24 14.29 8.93 -10.60
N ASN A 25 15.05 8.67 -11.66
CA ASN A 25 14.52 8.60 -13.02
C ASN A 25 13.46 7.49 -13.17
N TYR A 26 13.70 6.32 -12.57
CA TYR A 26 12.71 5.24 -12.55
C TYR A 26 11.43 5.64 -11.80
N PHE A 27 11.57 6.20 -10.59
CA PHE A 27 10.41 6.52 -9.77
C PHE A 27 9.66 7.79 -10.19
N ALA A 28 10.31 8.68 -10.94
CA ALA A 28 9.70 9.86 -11.55
C ALA A 28 8.53 9.51 -12.50
N ASN A 29 8.56 8.31 -13.10
CA ASN A 29 7.46 7.81 -13.95
C ASN A 29 6.15 7.53 -13.18
N PHE A 30 6.19 7.46 -11.85
CA PHE A 30 4.99 7.27 -11.01
C PHE A 30 4.53 8.56 -10.34
N GLY A 31 5.41 9.56 -10.24
CA GLY A 31 5.12 10.89 -9.71
C GLY A 31 6.36 11.59 -9.17
N LYS A 32 6.17 12.82 -8.68
CA LYS A 32 7.27 13.64 -8.17
C LYS A 32 7.87 13.05 -6.90
N VAL A 33 9.14 12.68 -6.97
CA VAL A 33 9.93 12.21 -5.83
C VAL A 33 10.40 13.42 -5.01
N GLN A 34 10.23 13.34 -3.69
CA GLN A 34 10.67 14.33 -2.73
C GLN A 34 12.11 14.07 -2.25
N LYS A 35 12.41 12.81 -1.93
CA LYS A 35 13.69 12.43 -1.31
C LYS A 35 14.00 10.96 -1.57
N ILE A 36 15.29 10.66 -1.73
CA ILE A 36 15.82 9.30 -1.78
C ILE A 36 16.83 9.15 -0.64
N GLU A 37 16.73 8.07 0.13
CA GLU A 37 17.64 7.77 1.23
C GLU A 37 18.14 6.34 1.11
N PHE A 38 19.43 6.16 0.84
CA PHE A 38 20.04 4.84 0.86
C PHE A 38 20.16 4.35 2.30
N LEU A 39 19.84 3.07 2.52
CA LEU A 39 19.99 2.46 3.83
C LEU A 39 21.42 1.93 3.94
N ASN A 40 22.27 2.63 4.69
CA ASN A 40 23.71 2.34 4.76
C ASN A 40 24.05 0.91 5.22
N ASP A 41 23.19 0.29 6.03
CA ASP A 41 23.36 -1.09 6.51
C ASP A 41 23.02 -2.15 5.44
N GLU A 42 22.22 -1.78 4.42
CA GLU A 42 21.76 -2.66 3.35
C GLU A 42 22.09 -2.04 1.99
N LYS A 43 23.26 -2.36 1.40
CA LYS A 43 23.68 -1.86 0.07
C LYS A 43 22.66 -2.08 -1.06
N SER A 44 21.69 -2.96 -0.85
CA SER A 44 20.62 -3.28 -1.80
C SER A 44 19.26 -2.68 -1.42
N ALA A 45 19.21 -1.69 -0.52
CA ALA A 45 17.96 -1.07 -0.09
C ALA A 45 18.02 0.47 -0.03
N ALA A 46 16.90 1.09 -0.37
CA ALA A 46 16.72 2.54 -0.28
C ALA A 46 15.26 2.88 0.07
N VAL A 47 15.04 4.06 0.64
CA VAL A 47 13.73 4.64 0.89
C VAL A 47 13.48 5.74 -0.13
N VAL A 48 12.35 5.66 -0.82
CA VAL A 48 11.88 6.69 -1.77
C VAL A 48 10.66 7.36 -1.17
N SER A 49 10.73 8.67 -1.00
CA SER A 49 9.64 9.50 -0.51
C SER A 49 8.99 10.25 -1.67
N PHE A 50 7.69 10.04 -1.88
CA PHE A 50 6.92 10.78 -2.87
C PHE A 50 6.29 12.04 -2.28
N MET A 51 5.99 13.01 -3.14
CA MET A 51 5.17 14.17 -2.76
C MET A 51 3.73 13.75 -2.41
N ASP A 52 3.19 12.71 -3.06
CA ASP A 52 1.78 12.31 -2.97
C ASP A 52 1.61 10.79 -2.75
N LEU A 53 0.53 10.40 -2.06
CA LEU A 53 0.21 8.99 -1.76
C LEU A 53 -0.12 8.18 -3.02
N ARG A 54 -0.81 8.79 -3.99
CA ARG A 54 -1.17 8.12 -5.25
C ARG A 54 0.05 7.68 -6.05
N SER A 55 1.10 8.50 -6.05
CA SER A 55 2.36 8.19 -6.72
C SER A 55 3.02 6.95 -6.11
N ALA A 56 3.00 6.86 -4.77
CA ALA A 56 3.51 5.69 -4.06
C ALA A 56 2.67 4.43 -4.34
N ALA A 57 1.34 4.54 -4.29
CA ALA A 57 0.43 3.43 -4.59
C ALA A 57 0.58 2.90 -6.03
N ASN A 58 0.80 3.80 -7.00
CA ASN A 58 1.07 3.42 -8.38
C ASN A 58 2.39 2.65 -8.52
N ALA A 59 3.44 3.07 -7.82
CA ALA A 59 4.73 2.39 -7.85
C ALA A 59 4.64 0.97 -7.25
N VAL A 60 3.97 0.81 -6.10
CA VAL A 60 3.71 -0.50 -5.48
C VAL A 60 2.87 -1.41 -6.39
N SER A 61 1.88 -0.84 -7.08
CA SER A 61 0.99 -1.61 -7.98
C SER A 61 1.72 -2.13 -9.22
N ARG A 62 2.70 -1.37 -9.74
CA ARG A 62 3.50 -1.76 -10.91
C ARG A 62 4.39 -2.97 -10.58
N ASP A 63 5.03 -2.96 -9.42
CA ASP A 63 5.88 -4.05 -8.93
C ASP A 63 5.11 -5.38 -8.80
N ARG A 64 3.86 -5.31 -8.30
CA ARG A 64 3.00 -6.49 -8.17
C ARG A 64 2.69 -7.17 -9.50
N HIS A 65 2.77 -6.45 -10.62
CA HIS A 65 2.43 -6.99 -11.95
C HIS A 65 3.65 -7.63 -12.65
N ASP A 66 4.88 -7.24 -12.29
CA ASP A 66 6.13 -7.66 -12.96
C ASP A 66 6.83 -8.88 -12.30
N LEU A 67 6.21 -9.48 -11.28
CA LEU A 67 6.73 -10.55 -10.41
C LEU A 67 7.05 -11.91 -11.08
N LYS A 68 7.25 -11.97 -12.41
CA LYS A 68 7.49 -13.23 -13.15
C LYS A 68 8.79 -13.28 -13.95
N SER A 69 9.75 -12.36 -13.75
CA SER A 69 11.05 -12.43 -14.45
C SER A 69 12.21 -12.82 -13.51
N GLN A 70 12.88 -13.91 -13.84
CA GLN A 70 13.89 -14.60 -13.04
C GLN A 70 15.27 -13.92 -13.08
N THR A 71 15.45 -12.80 -12.37
CA THR A 71 16.75 -12.36 -11.81
C THR A 71 16.45 -11.40 -10.65
N ALA A 72 16.21 -11.93 -9.44
CA ALA A 72 15.91 -11.17 -8.21
C ALA A 72 15.06 -9.87 -8.42
N PRO A 73 13.72 -9.93 -8.42
CA PRO A 73 12.89 -8.76 -8.63
C PRO A 73 13.14 -7.72 -7.52
N LEU A 74 13.20 -6.44 -7.91
CA LEU A 74 13.07 -5.32 -6.98
C LEU A 74 11.81 -5.55 -6.15
N LYS A 75 11.86 -5.27 -4.85
CA LYS A 75 10.70 -5.40 -3.95
C LYS A 75 10.34 -4.04 -3.40
N VAL A 76 9.14 -3.57 -3.72
CA VAL A 76 8.63 -2.27 -3.28
C VAL A 76 7.57 -2.46 -2.20
N CYS A 77 7.82 -1.95 -0.99
CA CYS A 77 6.90 -2.05 0.15
C CYS A 77 6.64 -0.66 0.74
N TYR A 78 5.45 -0.41 1.29
CA TYR A 78 5.23 0.81 2.08
C TYR A 78 6.16 0.82 3.30
N PHE A 79 6.68 1.99 3.60
CA PHE A 79 7.56 2.27 4.72
C PHE A 79 6.91 3.31 5.62
N GLU A 80 6.90 3.04 6.93
CA GLU A 80 6.47 4.01 7.92
C GLU A 80 7.68 4.88 8.24
N SER A 81 7.68 6.13 7.77
CA SER A 81 8.78 7.06 8.07
C SER A 81 8.91 7.20 9.58
N MET A 82 10.14 7.13 10.10
CA MET A 82 10.48 7.33 11.52
C MET A 82 10.08 8.74 12.03
N THR A 83 9.66 9.64 11.15
CA THR A 83 9.08 10.95 11.48
C THR A 83 7.59 10.91 11.85
N SER A 84 6.98 9.73 11.98
CA SER A 84 5.56 9.57 12.34
C SER A 84 5.26 9.85 13.83
N ALA A 85 5.98 10.78 14.45
CA ALA A 85 5.38 11.53 15.54
C ALA A 85 4.54 12.64 14.88
N VAL A 86 3.21 12.43 14.83
CA VAL A 86 2.14 13.40 14.47
C VAL A 86 1.69 13.48 12.99
N ALA A 87 0.91 12.50 12.55
CA ALA A 87 -0.21 12.76 11.65
C ALA A 87 -1.48 12.22 12.31
N VAL A 88 -2.01 13.01 13.24
CA VAL A 88 -3.42 12.96 13.63
C VAL A 88 -4.24 13.37 12.41
N ASP A 89 -4.99 12.44 11.84
CA ASP A 89 -6.24 12.77 11.18
C ASP A 89 -7.33 11.87 11.76
N ASN A 90 -8.13 12.50 12.63
CA ASN A 90 -9.47 12.06 12.97
C ASN A 90 -10.33 12.19 11.71
N SER A 91 -10.65 11.08 11.05
CA SER A 91 -11.87 10.94 10.26
C SER A 91 -12.15 9.47 10.00
N ASP A 92 -13.05 8.90 10.80
CA ASP A 92 -14.12 8.01 10.32
C ASP A 92 -15.17 7.87 11.44
N ASN A 93 -15.90 8.96 11.68
CA ASN A 93 -17.23 8.93 12.27
C ASN A 93 -18.22 9.14 11.11
N ASN A 94 -18.91 8.09 10.67
CA ASN A 94 -20.39 8.00 10.70
C ASN A 94 -20.93 6.86 9.81
N SER A 95 -21.75 6.01 10.44
CA SER A 95 -22.88 5.21 9.93
C SER A 95 -22.71 4.30 8.72
N SER A 96 -22.90 3.00 9.00
CA SER A 96 -23.87 2.10 8.37
C SER A 96 -23.65 0.72 9.02
N ASP A 97 -24.59 -0.14 9.30
CA ASP A 97 -26.04 -0.18 9.17
C ASP A 97 -26.46 -1.38 10.02
N LYS A 98 -27.71 -1.40 10.48
CA LYS A 98 -28.23 -2.52 11.26
C LYS A 98 -28.19 -3.80 10.43
N GLN A 99 -27.35 -4.77 10.81
CA GLN A 99 -27.47 -6.12 10.28
C GLN A 99 -28.26 -7.01 11.25
N SER A 100 -29.55 -7.09 10.93
CA SER A 100 -30.53 -8.05 11.41
C SER A 100 -29.94 -9.47 11.44
N GLN A 101 -29.88 -10.07 12.63
CA GLN A 101 -29.74 -11.52 12.74
C GLN A 101 -31.12 -12.15 12.63
N GLN A 102 -31.32 -12.81 11.50
CA GLN A 102 -32.33 -13.83 11.27
C GLN A 102 -32.23 -14.88 12.37
N GLN A 103 -33.38 -15.35 12.86
CA GLN A 103 -33.52 -16.77 13.16
C GLN A 103 -34.99 -17.22 13.23
N HIS A 104 -35.28 -18.13 12.30
CA HIS A 104 -36.30 -19.19 12.27
C HIS A 104 -37.56 -19.03 11.38
N PRO A 105 -37.70 -19.92 10.37
CA PRO A 105 -38.93 -20.13 9.64
C PRO A 105 -39.81 -21.20 10.32
N GLN A 106 -41.07 -21.21 9.85
CA GLN A 106 -42.11 -22.24 9.98
C GLN A 106 -43.21 -21.98 11.02
N ARG A 107 -44.41 -21.70 10.53
CA ARG A 107 -45.45 -22.73 10.29
C ARG A 107 -46.69 -22.14 9.60
N LYS A 108 -47.14 -22.74 8.48
CA LYS A 108 -48.53 -22.64 7.99
C LYS A 108 -49.41 -23.59 8.83
N PRO A 109 -50.69 -23.27 9.07
CA PRO A 109 -51.78 -23.80 8.22
C PRO A 109 -52.84 -22.72 7.86
N VAL A 110 -53.42 -22.72 6.65
CA VAL A 110 -54.77 -23.27 6.27
C VAL A 110 -55.88 -22.68 7.15
N ASN A 111 -56.85 -21.91 6.64
CA ASN A 111 -57.91 -22.32 5.70
C ASN A 111 -58.77 -21.09 5.36
N HIS A 112 -59.30 -20.91 4.15
CA HIS A 112 -60.61 -20.25 3.88
C HIS A 112 -61.00 -20.44 2.41
N LYS A 113 -61.92 -21.36 2.13
CA LYS A 113 -62.82 -21.30 0.97
C LYS A 113 -64.15 -21.99 1.33
N GLY A 114 -65.25 -21.28 1.12
CA GLY A 114 -66.62 -21.76 1.30
C GLY A 114 -67.47 -20.70 1.98
#